data_AF-A3V7Z9-F1
#
_entry.id   AF-A3V7Z9-F1
#
_cell.length_a   1.000
_cell.length_b   1.000
_cell.length_c   1.000
_cell.angle_alpha   90.00
_cell.angle_beta   90.00
_cell.angle_gamma   90.00
#
_symmetry.space_group_name_H-M   'P 1'
#
loop_
_entity.id
_entity.type
_entity.pdbx_description
1 polymer ?
#
loop_
_entity_poly.entity_id
_entity_poly.type
_entity_poly.pdbx_seq_one_letter_code
_entity_poly.pdbx_strand_id
1 'polypeptide(L)'
;MTQASEHNNTRMRLMAPIWVALALAAVWAASQGWWPLAAMSTLAFFLSMAPILLASQYNIALPLPFLVATVAFIIASLIFGEVFDIYYRIWWWDMALHGSSAVALGMIGFLFIYMLFAGDRFAAPPGAIAFLSFTFALSIGAVWEIFEYGMDQLFGMSMQKSVDDTMIDLITDAIGAVMSALAGYAYLKGRSAGVLGRLIRDFIKLNRHLYAKGRSRNDK
;
A
#
# COMPACT_ATOMS: atom_id res chain seq x y z
N MET A 1 7.34 -22.25 13.89
CA MET A 1 7.10 -20.99 13.16
C MET A 1 7.47 -21.18 11.70
N THR A 2 6.78 -20.53 10.77
CA THR A 2 7.20 -20.53 9.37
C THR A 2 8.35 -19.53 9.16
N GLN A 3 9.14 -19.71 8.10
CA GLN A 3 10.20 -18.76 7.73
C GLN A 3 9.66 -17.33 7.55
N ALA A 4 8.42 -17.18 7.04
CA ALA A 4 7.77 -15.89 6.92
C ALA A 4 7.41 -15.26 8.27
N SER A 5 6.95 -16.07 9.23
CA SER A 5 6.65 -15.61 10.58
C SER A 5 7.91 -15.14 11.32
N GLU A 6 9.04 -15.84 11.19
CA GLU A 6 10.32 -15.38 11.76
C GLU A 6 10.82 -14.08 11.12
N HIS A 7 10.67 -13.98 9.79
CA HIS A 7 11.00 -12.76 9.06
C HIS A 7 10.18 -11.56 9.57
N ASN A 8 8.86 -11.73 9.65
CA ASN A 8 7.96 -10.68 10.09
C ASN A 8 8.21 -10.33 11.56
N ASN A 9 8.49 -11.29 12.44
CA ASN A 9 8.85 -10.99 13.84
C ASN A 9 10.08 -10.06 13.95
N THR A 10 11.07 -10.25 13.07
CA THR A 10 12.23 -9.34 13.00
C THR A 10 11.79 -7.95 12.56
N ARG A 11 10.92 -7.85 11.55
CA ARG A 11 10.37 -6.56 11.08
C ARG A 11 9.52 -5.86 12.13
N MET A 12 8.73 -6.59 12.90
CA MET A 12 7.96 -6.06 14.02
C MET A 12 8.88 -5.39 15.04
N ARG A 13 10.01 -6.05 15.39
CA ARG A 13 11.00 -5.47 16.31
C ARG A 13 11.62 -4.18 15.76
N LEU A 14 11.87 -4.12 14.45
CA LEU A 14 12.39 -2.91 13.79
C LEU A 14 11.37 -1.77 13.75
N MET A 15 10.07 -2.08 13.66
CA MET A 15 8.99 -1.09 13.62
C MET A 15 8.46 -0.69 14.99
N ALA A 16 8.75 -1.48 16.03
CA ALA A 16 8.31 -1.24 17.40
C ALA A 16 8.60 0.19 17.92
N PRO A 17 9.75 0.83 17.65
CA PRO A 17 9.99 2.20 18.08
C PRO A 17 8.95 3.19 17.53
N ILE A 18 8.51 3.02 16.28
CA ILE A 18 7.50 3.89 15.67
C ILE A 18 6.13 3.67 16.32
N TRP A 19 5.76 2.41 16.57
CA TRP A 19 4.51 2.09 17.25
C TRP A 19 4.47 2.60 18.70
N VAL A 20 5.60 2.49 19.42
CA VAL A 20 5.73 3.10 20.75
C VAL A 20 5.57 4.61 20.66
N ALA A 21 6.21 5.28 19.68
CA ALA A 21 6.06 6.71 19.48
C ALA A 21 4.60 7.12 19.20
N LEU A 22 3.89 6.40 18.33
CA LEU A 22 2.47 6.65 18.02
C LEU A 22 1.58 6.44 19.26
N ALA A 23 1.81 5.38 20.04
CA ALA A 23 1.07 5.12 21.26
C ALA A 23 1.32 6.20 22.33
N LEU A 24 2.58 6.61 22.51
CA LEU A 24 2.94 7.70 23.43
C LEU A 24 2.34 9.03 22.98
N ALA A 25 2.39 9.34 21.68
CA ALA A 25 1.76 10.53 21.12
C ALA A 25 0.24 10.54 21.36
N ALA A 26 -0.42 9.39 21.19
CA ALA A 26 -1.86 9.26 21.46
C ALA A 26 -2.20 9.54 22.94
N VAL A 27 -1.49 8.90 23.87
CA VAL A 27 -1.69 9.08 25.32
C VAL A 27 -1.37 10.51 25.75
N TRP A 28 -0.24 11.05 25.29
CA TRP A 28 0.17 12.39 25.63
C TRP A 28 -0.84 13.42 25.10
N ALA A 29 -1.23 13.34 23.82
CA ALA A 29 -2.21 14.25 23.23
C ALA A 29 -3.56 14.20 23.96
N ALA A 30 -4.04 13.00 24.33
CA ALA A 30 -5.26 12.84 25.12
C ALA A 30 -5.13 13.49 26.50
N SER A 31 -3.98 13.37 27.16
CA SER A 31 -3.74 14.01 28.47
C SER A 31 -3.75 15.54 28.41
N GLN A 32 -3.47 16.11 27.24
CA GLN A 32 -3.53 17.55 26.98
C GLN A 32 -4.89 18.02 26.43
N GLY A 33 -5.86 17.11 26.23
CA GLY A 33 -7.14 17.43 25.59
C GLY A 33 -7.06 17.65 24.07
N TRP A 34 -5.94 17.31 23.42
CA TRP A 34 -5.76 17.44 21.98
C TRP A 34 -6.33 16.23 21.23
N TRP A 35 -7.66 16.15 21.18
CA TRP A 35 -8.40 14.99 20.67
C TRP A 35 -8.10 14.61 19.20
N PRO A 36 -7.98 15.56 18.23
CA PRO A 36 -7.59 15.21 16.87
C PRO A 36 -6.27 14.43 16.78
N LEU A 37 -5.22 14.90 17.45
CA LEU A 37 -3.93 14.20 17.45
C LEU A 37 -4.00 12.85 18.15
N ALA A 38 -4.75 12.76 19.26
CA ALA A 38 -4.96 11.50 19.97
C ALA A 38 -5.66 10.45 19.10
N ALA A 39 -6.75 10.84 18.43
CA ALA A 39 -7.52 9.97 17.54
C ALA A 39 -6.68 9.51 16.34
N MET A 40 -6.00 10.43 15.64
CA MET A 40 -5.21 10.10 14.45
C MET A 40 -3.96 9.29 14.78
N SER A 41 -3.29 9.55 15.91
CA SER A 41 -2.17 8.72 16.37
C SER A 41 -2.61 7.30 16.73
N THR A 42 -3.80 7.15 17.33
CA THR A 42 -4.39 5.84 17.63
C THR A 42 -4.73 5.07 16.35
N LEU A 43 -5.38 5.74 15.39
CA LEU A 43 -5.70 5.14 14.10
C LEU A 43 -4.42 4.75 13.34
N ALA A 44 -3.42 5.63 13.29
CA ALA A 44 -2.13 5.37 12.67
C ALA A 44 -1.39 4.18 13.32
N PHE A 45 -1.46 4.06 14.64
CA PHE A 45 -0.89 2.91 15.37
C PHE A 45 -1.50 1.59 14.85
N PHE A 46 -2.82 1.46 14.84
CA PHE A 46 -3.46 0.21 14.41
C PHE A 46 -3.28 -0.06 12.92
N LEU A 47 -3.46 0.95 12.06
CA LEU A 47 -3.28 0.80 10.61
C LEU A 47 -1.84 0.42 10.25
N SER A 48 -0.84 0.99 10.93
CA SER A 48 0.57 0.66 10.65
C SER A 48 0.96 -0.76 11.06
N MET A 49 0.21 -1.39 11.97
CA MET A 49 0.39 -2.80 12.36
C MET A 49 -0.35 -3.76 11.42
N ALA A 50 -1.44 -3.33 10.77
CA ALA A 50 -2.29 -4.21 9.98
C ALA A 50 -1.55 -5.00 8.88
N PRO A 51 -0.66 -4.42 8.05
CA PRO A 51 0.00 -5.15 6.98
C PRO A 51 0.82 -6.34 7.49
N ILE A 52 1.57 -6.17 8.57
CA ILE A 52 2.46 -7.21 9.08
C ILE A 52 1.70 -8.32 9.82
N LEU A 53 0.62 -7.97 10.51
CA LEU A 53 -0.24 -8.94 11.17
C LEU A 53 -0.98 -9.81 10.13
N LEU A 54 -1.58 -9.17 9.12
CA LEU A 54 -2.28 -9.86 8.03
C LEU A 54 -1.32 -10.72 7.21
N ALA A 55 -0.16 -10.20 6.81
CA ALA A 55 0.82 -10.97 6.04
C ALA A 55 1.31 -12.21 6.79
N SER A 56 1.48 -12.11 8.11
CA SER A 56 1.87 -13.25 8.96
C SER A 56 0.81 -14.35 8.99
N GLN A 57 -0.49 -13.99 8.97
CA GLN A 57 -1.58 -14.95 8.91
C GLN A 57 -1.60 -15.76 7.60
N TYR A 58 -1.20 -15.14 6.49
CA TYR A 58 -1.17 -15.78 5.16
C TYR A 58 0.21 -16.35 4.77
N ASN A 59 1.15 -16.44 5.71
CA ASN A 59 2.52 -16.91 5.44
C ASN A 59 3.24 -16.12 4.33
N ILE A 60 3.01 -14.80 4.31
CA ILE A 60 3.64 -13.82 3.44
C ILE A 60 4.68 -13.06 4.26
N ALA A 61 5.91 -13.00 3.76
CA ALA A 61 6.99 -12.23 4.32
C ALA A 61 7.06 -10.85 3.65
N LEU A 62 7.01 -9.78 4.44
CA LEU A 62 7.02 -8.41 3.92
C LEU A 62 8.44 -7.83 3.89
N PRO A 63 8.87 -7.24 2.75
CA PRO A 63 10.09 -6.45 2.69
C PRO A 63 10.02 -5.24 3.63
N LEU A 64 11.12 -4.90 4.29
CA LEU A 64 11.17 -3.72 5.17
C LEU A 64 10.81 -2.40 4.45
N PRO A 65 11.26 -2.14 3.19
CA PRO A 65 10.88 -0.92 2.48
C PRO A 65 9.38 -0.75 2.30
N PHE A 66 8.64 -1.86 2.15
CA PHE A 66 7.19 -1.84 2.06
C PHE A 66 6.56 -1.33 3.36
N LEU A 67 6.97 -1.90 4.50
CA LEU A 67 6.47 -1.49 5.81
C LEU A 67 6.79 -0.02 6.10
N VAL A 68 8.04 0.40 5.85
CA VAL A 68 8.47 1.79 6.07
C VAL A 68 7.65 2.74 5.20
N ALA A 69 7.45 2.42 3.92
CA ALA A 69 6.65 3.25 3.02
C ALA A 69 5.18 3.33 3.48
N THR A 70 4.57 2.21 3.89
CA THR A 70 3.19 2.20 4.41
C THR A 70 3.06 3.04 5.68
N VAL A 71 3.97 2.89 6.65
CA VAL A 71 3.92 3.68 7.88
C VAL A 71 4.16 5.16 7.60
N ALA A 72 5.10 5.50 6.71
CA ALA A 72 5.35 6.87 6.30
C ALA A 72 4.12 7.49 5.62
N PHE A 73 3.46 6.75 4.72
CA PHE A 73 2.20 7.17 4.10
C PHE A 73 1.11 7.45 5.13
N ILE A 74 0.89 6.53 6.08
CA ILE A 74 -0.12 6.69 7.14
C ILE A 74 0.14 7.92 8.01
N ILE A 75 1.40 8.17 8.38
CA ILE A 75 1.76 9.36 9.17
C ILE A 75 1.58 10.63 8.31
N ALA A 76 1.97 10.58 7.04
CA ALA A 76 1.84 11.70 6.12
C ALA A 76 0.37 12.08 5.86
N SER A 77 -0.53 11.11 5.71
CA SER A 77 -1.96 11.38 5.50
C SER A 77 -2.65 11.77 6.80
N LEU A 78 -2.60 10.94 7.84
CA LEU A 78 -3.43 11.12 9.04
C LEU A 78 -2.88 12.15 10.02
N ILE A 79 -1.57 12.25 10.19
CA ILE A 79 -0.99 13.17 11.18
C ILE A 79 -0.65 14.48 10.49
N PHE A 80 0.21 14.45 9.47
CA PHE A 80 0.60 15.68 8.79
C PHE A 80 -0.55 16.28 7.98
N GLY A 81 -1.23 15.48 7.17
CA GLY A 81 -2.37 15.93 6.37
C GLY A 81 -3.49 16.49 7.23
N GLU A 82 -4.10 15.66 8.07
CA GLU A 82 -5.29 16.04 8.85
C GLU A 82 -4.99 16.92 10.07
N VAL A 83 -4.08 16.52 10.96
CA VAL A 83 -3.91 17.21 12.25
C VAL A 83 -3.16 18.53 12.10
N PHE A 84 -2.24 18.61 11.15
CA PHE A 84 -1.40 19.79 10.91
C PHE A 84 -1.83 20.61 9.67
N ASP A 85 -3.00 20.32 9.11
CA ASP A 85 -3.60 20.98 7.94
C ASP A 85 -2.70 21.01 6.70
N ILE A 86 -1.80 20.04 6.52
CA ILE A 86 -0.85 20.09 5.40
C ILE A 86 -1.58 20.00 4.05
N TYR A 87 -2.73 19.33 4.00
CA TYR A 87 -3.61 19.31 2.82
C TYR A 87 -4.00 20.72 2.33
N TYR A 88 -4.16 21.68 3.24
CA TYR A 88 -4.53 23.06 2.92
C TYR A 88 -3.31 23.97 2.69
N ARG A 89 -2.13 23.58 3.19
CA ARG A 89 -0.92 24.40 3.18
C ARG A 89 0.00 24.09 2.02
N ILE A 90 0.01 22.85 1.55
CA ILE A 90 0.90 22.36 0.49
C ILE A 90 0.05 21.77 -0.63
N TRP A 91 -0.11 22.54 -1.71
CA TRP A 91 -1.02 22.22 -2.83
C TRP A 91 -0.76 20.88 -3.53
N TRP A 92 0.48 20.35 -3.48
CA TRP A 92 0.83 19.08 -4.11
C TRP A 92 0.77 17.89 -3.16
N TRP A 93 0.50 18.12 -1.86
CA TRP A 93 0.58 17.08 -0.84
C TRP A 93 -0.35 15.92 -1.13
N ASP A 94 -1.59 16.23 -1.49
CA ASP A 94 -2.59 15.21 -1.74
C ASP A 94 -2.29 14.38 -2.99
N MET A 95 -1.95 15.07 -4.09
CA MET A 95 -1.46 14.42 -5.30
C MET A 95 -0.26 13.50 -5.03
N ALA A 96 0.66 13.87 -4.14
CA ALA A 96 1.77 12.99 -3.79
C ALA A 96 1.31 11.74 -3.02
N LEU A 97 0.31 11.86 -2.15
CA LEU A 97 -0.27 10.74 -1.42
C LEU A 97 -1.05 9.81 -2.36
N HIS A 98 -1.95 10.34 -3.20
CA HIS A 98 -2.64 9.59 -4.25
C HIS A 98 -1.66 8.89 -5.18
N GLY A 99 -0.71 9.62 -5.77
CA GLY A 99 0.25 9.05 -6.71
C GLY A 99 1.13 7.97 -6.10
N SER A 100 1.65 8.18 -4.88
CA SER A 100 2.49 7.19 -4.21
C SER A 100 1.72 5.95 -3.77
N SER A 101 0.48 6.12 -3.28
CA SER A 101 -0.38 5.02 -2.89
C SER A 101 -0.85 4.21 -4.10
N ALA A 102 -1.24 4.85 -5.21
CA ALA A 102 -1.62 4.17 -6.43
C ALA A 102 -0.48 3.35 -7.05
N VAL A 103 0.76 3.87 -7.01
CA VAL A 103 1.95 3.07 -7.38
C VAL A 103 2.08 1.85 -6.46
N ALA A 104 2.00 2.03 -5.13
CA ALA A 104 2.10 0.93 -4.18
C ALA A 104 1.01 -0.13 -4.36
N LEU A 105 -0.25 0.30 -4.47
CA LEU A 105 -1.42 -0.56 -4.68
C LEU A 105 -1.37 -1.28 -6.03
N GLY A 106 -0.89 -0.62 -7.09
CA GLY A 106 -0.66 -1.25 -8.38
C GLY A 106 0.41 -2.34 -8.34
N MET A 107 1.49 -2.14 -7.55
CA MET A 107 2.48 -3.20 -7.33
C MET A 107 1.89 -4.36 -6.52
N ILE A 108 1.10 -4.09 -5.48
CA ILE A 108 0.40 -5.12 -4.69
C ILE A 108 -0.54 -5.92 -5.60
N GLY A 109 -1.35 -5.23 -6.41
CA GLY A 109 -2.25 -5.83 -7.40
C GLY A 109 -1.49 -6.73 -8.35
N PHE A 110 -0.39 -6.23 -8.93
CA PHE A 110 0.49 -7.03 -9.78
C PHE A 110 1.01 -8.29 -9.09
N LEU A 111 1.57 -8.17 -7.89
CA LEU A 111 2.12 -9.30 -7.14
C LEU A 111 1.04 -10.35 -6.84
N PHE A 112 -0.14 -9.91 -6.41
CA PHE A 112 -1.26 -10.79 -6.12
C PHE A 112 -1.80 -11.49 -7.37
N ILE A 113 -2.08 -10.75 -8.44
CA ILE A 113 -2.57 -11.31 -9.71
C ILE A 113 -1.53 -12.25 -10.29
N TYR A 114 -0.24 -11.86 -10.32
CA TYR A 114 0.82 -12.72 -10.82
C TYR A 114 0.93 -14.01 -10.00
N MET A 115 0.80 -13.94 -8.67
CA MET A 115 0.77 -15.13 -7.80
C MET A 115 -0.34 -16.11 -8.19
N LEU A 116 -1.51 -15.64 -8.62
CA LEU A 116 -2.62 -16.49 -9.05
C LEU A 116 -2.32 -17.24 -10.37
N PHE A 117 -1.59 -16.60 -11.29
CA PHE A 117 -1.26 -17.18 -12.60
C PHE A 117 0.14 -17.84 -12.64
N ALA A 118 0.95 -17.67 -11.61
CA ALA A 118 2.33 -18.16 -11.57
C ALA A 118 2.37 -19.69 -11.62
N GLY A 119 2.93 -20.21 -12.71
CA GLY A 119 3.11 -21.64 -12.90
C GLY A 119 1.89 -22.39 -13.44
N ASP A 120 0.87 -21.66 -13.91
CA ASP A 120 -0.24 -22.25 -14.66
C ASP A 120 0.16 -22.51 -16.13
N ARG A 121 -0.30 -23.62 -16.69
CA ARG A 121 -0.19 -23.93 -18.13
C ARG A 121 -0.99 -22.93 -18.99
N PHE A 122 -1.98 -22.27 -18.40
CA PHE A 122 -2.79 -21.21 -19.01
C PHE A 122 -2.50 -19.83 -18.38
N ALA A 123 -1.24 -19.57 -18.02
CA ALA A 123 -0.84 -18.28 -17.46
C ALA A 123 -1.31 -17.12 -18.35
N ALA A 124 -1.99 -16.15 -17.74
CA ALA A 124 -2.48 -14.98 -18.45
C ALA A 124 -1.32 -14.25 -19.15
N PRO A 125 -1.53 -13.72 -20.37
CA PRO A 125 -0.48 -12.99 -21.07
C PRO A 125 -0.05 -11.76 -20.24
N PRO A 126 1.23 -11.33 -20.32
CA PRO A 126 1.73 -10.21 -19.51
C PRO A 126 0.90 -8.94 -19.60
N GLY A 127 0.31 -8.66 -20.77
CA GLY A 127 -0.58 -7.51 -20.96
C GLY A 127 -1.88 -7.61 -20.14
N ALA A 128 -2.46 -8.80 -20.02
CA ALA A 128 -3.66 -9.02 -19.22
C ALA A 128 -3.36 -8.86 -17.72
N ILE A 129 -2.23 -9.39 -17.24
CA ILE A 129 -1.81 -9.21 -15.85
C ILE A 129 -1.58 -7.73 -15.55
N ALA A 130 -0.90 -7.00 -16.44
CA ALA A 130 -0.68 -5.57 -16.28
C ALA A 130 -2.00 -4.77 -16.27
N PHE A 131 -2.92 -5.07 -17.18
CA PHE A 131 -4.24 -4.43 -17.23
C PHE A 131 -5.08 -4.70 -15.98
N LEU A 132 -5.08 -5.94 -15.49
CA LEU A 132 -5.75 -6.29 -14.23
C LEU A 132 -5.11 -5.57 -13.03
N SER A 133 -3.78 -5.38 -13.04
CA SER A 133 -3.08 -4.64 -11.98
C SER A 133 -3.44 -3.15 -11.99
N PHE A 134 -3.54 -2.56 -13.18
CA PHE A 134 -4.00 -1.18 -13.37
C PHE A 134 -5.44 -1.00 -12.84
N THR A 135 -6.36 -1.85 -13.31
CA THR A 135 -7.77 -1.77 -12.89
C THR A 135 -7.96 -2.03 -11.40
N PHE A 136 -7.17 -2.94 -10.82
CA PHE A 136 -7.14 -3.18 -9.37
C PHE A 136 -6.79 -1.90 -8.59
N ALA A 137 -5.69 -1.23 -8.95
CA ALA A 137 -5.27 -0.01 -8.26
C ALA A 137 -6.27 1.14 -8.44
N LEU A 138 -6.72 1.37 -9.69
CA LEU A 138 -7.69 2.42 -9.98
C LEU A 138 -9.03 2.20 -9.27
N SER A 139 -9.46 0.94 -9.12
CA SER A 139 -10.69 0.62 -8.38
C SER A 139 -10.56 0.95 -6.90
N ILE A 140 -9.38 0.76 -6.30
CA ILE A 140 -9.15 1.13 -4.90
C ILE A 140 -9.15 2.65 -4.73
N GLY A 141 -8.52 3.40 -5.65
CA GLY A 141 -8.58 4.86 -5.68
C GLY A 141 -10.02 5.36 -5.79
N ALA A 142 -10.81 4.80 -6.71
CA ALA A 142 -12.23 5.15 -6.82
C ALA A 142 -13.04 4.82 -5.56
N VAL A 143 -12.75 3.71 -4.88
CA VAL A 143 -13.38 3.37 -3.59
C VAL A 143 -12.97 4.36 -2.50
N TRP A 144 -11.74 4.87 -2.54
CA TRP A 144 -11.29 5.92 -1.63
C TRP A 144 -12.08 7.22 -1.84
N GLU A 145 -12.23 7.70 -3.07
CA GLU A 145 -13.05 8.88 -3.37
C GLU A 145 -14.52 8.73 -2.91
N ILE A 146 -15.09 7.53 -3.07
CA ILE A 146 -16.45 7.23 -2.57
C ILE A 146 -16.48 7.27 -1.04
N PHE A 147 -15.41 6.81 -0.38
CA PHE A 147 -15.28 6.91 1.07
C PHE A 147 -15.20 8.36 1.51
N GLU A 148 -14.39 9.19 0.87
CA GLU A 148 -14.28 10.63 1.18
C GLU A 148 -15.63 11.35 1.05
N TYR A 149 -16.32 11.14 -0.08
CA TYR A 149 -17.68 11.64 -0.26
C TYR A 149 -18.60 11.18 0.86
N GLY A 150 -18.55 9.89 1.21
CA GLY A 150 -19.35 9.32 2.30
C GLY A 150 -19.06 9.98 3.64
N MET A 151 -17.80 10.29 3.94
CA MET A 151 -17.40 10.96 5.18
C MET A 151 -17.93 12.39 5.24
N ASP A 152 -17.91 13.10 4.11
CA ASP A 152 -18.45 14.46 4.01
C ASP A 152 -19.97 14.46 4.22
N GLN A 153 -20.68 13.52 3.61
CA GLN A 153 -22.15 13.44 3.71
C GLN A 153 -22.63 12.95 5.08
N LEU A 154 -21.96 11.96 5.67
CA LEU A 154 -22.44 11.30 6.89
C LEU A 154 -21.93 11.96 8.18
N PHE A 155 -20.73 12.53 8.14
CA PHE A 155 -20.04 13.04 9.32
C PHE A 155 -19.73 14.54 9.24
N GLY A 156 -20.08 15.21 8.14
CA GLY A 156 -19.83 16.64 7.96
C GLY A 156 -18.35 16.99 7.88
N MET A 157 -17.54 16.04 7.38
CA MET A 157 -16.12 16.26 7.10
C MET A 157 -15.94 17.12 5.84
N SER A 158 -14.69 17.40 5.49
CA SER A 158 -14.31 18.15 4.29
C SER A 158 -13.14 17.45 3.60
N MET A 159 -13.30 16.16 3.34
CA MET A 159 -12.33 15.33 2.64
C MET A 159 -12.31 15.66 1.14
N GLN A 160 -13.48 15.70 0.48
CA GLN A 160 -13.59 16.15 -0.91
C GLN A 160 -13.58 17.67 -0.95
N LYS A 161 -12.39 18.27 -1.03
CA LYS A 161 -12.22 19.73 -0.97
C LYS A 161 -12.92 20.44 -2.13
N SER A 162 -13.02 19.78 -3.28
CA SER A 162 -13.78 20.23 -4.45
C SER A 162 -13.99 19.06 -5.43
N VAL A 163 -14.87 19.24 -6.42
CA VAL A 163 -14.98 18.27 -7.52
C VAL A 163 -13.67 18.15 -8.32
N ASP A 164 -12.95 19.27 -8.47
CA ASP A 164 -11.67 19.29 -9.18
C ASP A 164 -10.59 18.48 -8.44
N ASP A 165 -10.64 18.47 -7.09
CA ASP A 165 -9.77 17.68 -6.19
C ASP A 165 -9.92 16.19 -6.51
N THR A 166 -11.14 15.66 -6.35
CA THR A 166 -11.47 14.26 -6.67
C THR A 166 -11.09 13.87 -8.10
N MET A 167 -11.29 14.76 -9.08
CA MET A 167 -10.89 14.46 -10.46
C MET A 167 -9.36 14.41 -10.63
N ILE A 168 -8.62 15.30 -9.97
CA ILE A 168 -7.16 15.29 -9.95
C ILE A 168 -6.64 14.03 -9.25
N ASP A 169 -7.27 13.61 -8.16
CA ASP A 169 -6.89 12.43 -7.39
C ASP A 169 -7.08 11.16 -8.22
N LEU A 170 -8.23 11.00 -8.90
CA LEU A 170 -8.45 9.87 -9.82
C LEU A 170 -7.49 9.86 -11.01
N ILE A 171 -7.15 11.03 -11.57
CA ILE A 171 -6.16 11.12 -12.66
C ILE A 171 -4.78 10.71 -12.13
N THR A 172 -4.42 11.19 -10.94
CA THR A 172 -3.14 10.88 -10.29
C THR A 172 -3.03 9.40 -9.97
N ASP A 173 -4.12 8.80 -9.49
CA ASP A 173 -4.24 7.37 -9.25
C ASP A 173 -4.09 6.56 -10.53
N ALA A 174 -4.73 6.99 -11.62
CA ALA A 174 -4.60 6.34 -12.92
C ALA A 174 -3.14 6.37 -13.43
N ILE A 175 -2.43 7.50 -13.26
CA ILE A 175 -1.02 7.62 -13.63
C ILE A 175 -0.15 6.66 -12.80
N GLY A 176 -0.33 6.66 -11.47
CA GLY A 176 0.41 5.76 -10.58
C GLY A 176 0.14 4.28 -10.88
N ALA A 177 -1.12 3.93 -11.14
CA ALA A 177 -1.54 2.60 -11.53
C ALA A 177 -0.90 2.16 -12.86
N VAL A 178 -0.83 3.05 -13.87
CA VAL A 178 -0.15 2.77 -15.15
C VAL A 178 1.34 2.54 -14.93
N MET A 179 2.01 3.36 -14.12
CA MET A 179 3.44 3.18 -13.80
C MET A 179 3.72 1.80 -13.22
N SER A 180 2.90 1.35 -12.27
CA SER A 180 3.03 0.02 -11.67
C SER A 180 2.67 -1.11 -12.63
N ALA A 181 1.62 -0.96 -13.43
CA ALA A 181 1.26 -1.94 -14.46
C ALA A 181 2.38 -2.12 -15.50
N LEU A 182 3.00 -1.03 -15.95
CA LEU A 182 4.15 -1.07 -16.85
C LEU A 182 5.38 -1.71 -16.20
N ALA A 183 5.64 -1.42 -14.92
CA ALA A 183 6.72 -2.08 -14.17
C ALA A 183 6.49 -3.60 -14.07
N GLY A 184 5.27 -4.03 -13.78
CA GLY A 184 4.87 -5.44 -13.77
C GLY A 184 4.98 -6.10 -15.15
N TYR A 185 4.52 -5.43 -16.20
CA TYR A 185 4.68 -5.89 -17.58
C TYR A 185 6.16 -6.07 -17.96
N ALA A 186 6.98 -5.07 -17.67
CA ALA A 186 8.42 -5.12 -17.93
C ALA A 186 9.09 -6.26 -17.14
N TYR A 187 8.67 -6.51 -15.90
CA TYR A 187 9.12 -7.65 -15.12
C TYR A 187 8.83 -8.98 -15.81
N LEU A 188 7.59 -9.21 -16.27
CA LEU A 188 7.20 -10.44 -16.96
C LEU A 188 7.90 -10.62 -18.31
N LYS A 189 8.32 -9.54 -18.96
CA LYS A 189 9.12 -9.58 -20.20
C LYS A 189 10.62 -9.73 -19.96
N GLY A 190 11.07 -9.92 -18.71
CA GLY A 190 12.49 -10.03 -18.38
C GLY A 190 13.27 -8.72 -18.52
N ARG A 191 12.57 -7.58 -18.59
CA ARG A 191 13.14 -6.24 -18.79
C ARG A 191 13.03 -5.36 -17.52
N SER A 192 12.80 -5.96 -16.35
CA SER A 192 12.63 -5.19 -15.11
C SER A 192 13.92 -4.48 -14.70
N ALA A 193 13.90 -3.14 -14.77
CA ALA A 193 14.95 -2.26 -14.29
C ALA A 193 14.40 -1.29 -13.22
N GLY A 194 15.30 -0.52 -12.59
CA GLY A 194 14.91 0.53 -11.65
C GLY A 194 14.42 0.03 -10.28
N VAL A 195 13.87 0.96 -9.50
CA VAL A 195 13.43 0.73 -8.12
C VAL A 195 12.25 -0.24 -8.07
N LEU A 196 11.19 0.01 -8.85
CA LEU A 196 9.98 -0.83 -8.84
C LEU A 196 10.28 -2.29 -9.24
N GLY A 197 11.14 -2.49 -10.26
CA GLY A 197 11.58 -3.83 -10.64
C GLY A 197 12.38 -4.56 -9.55
N ARG A 198 13.18 -3.84 -8.75
CA ARG A 198 13.86 -4.41 -7.58
C ARG A 198 12.87 -4.81 -6.49
N LEU A 199 11.92 -3.93 -6.16
CA LEU A 199 10.89 -4.21 -5.14
C LEU A 199 10.08 -5.47 -5.49
N ILE A 200 9.65 -5.60 -6.74
CA ILE A 200 8.95 -6.79 -7.24
C ILE A 200 9.82 -8.05 -7.07
N ARG A 201 11.09 -8.00 -7.51
CA ARG A 201 12.03 -9.13 -7.39
C ARG A 201 12.25 -9.53 -5.93
N ASP A 202 12.49 -8.57 -5.06
CA ASP A 202 12.79 -8.81 -3.65
C ASP A 202 11.59 -9.44 -2.96
N PHE A 203 10.37 -8.94 -3.24
CA PHE A 203 9.14 -9.54 -2.73
C PHE A 203 8.97 -10.99 -3.21
N ILE A 204 9.12 -11.25 -4.50
CA ILE A 204 8.97 -12.61 -5.08
C ILE A 204 10.04 -13.54 -4.53
N LYS A 205 11.30 -13.09 -4.41
CA LYS A 205 12.40 -13.88 -3.85
C LYS A 205 12.12 -14.28 -2.40
N LEU A 206 11.63 -13.33 -1.61
CA LEU A 206 11.28 -13.54 -0.20
C LEU A 206 10.10 -14.49 -0.04
N ASN A 207 9.20 -14.54 -1.03
CA ASN A 207 7.97 -15.33 -1.02
C ASN A 207 7.94 -16.41 -2.11
N ARG A 208 9.11 -16.96 -2.48
CA ARG A 208 9.27 -17.88 -3.62
C ARG A 208 8.31 -19.07 -3.61
N HIS A 209 7.91 -19.54 -2.43
CA HIS A 209 6.96 -20.66 -2.27
C HIS A 209 5.58 -20.36 -2.86
N LEU A 210 5.15 -19.09 -2.86
CA LEU A 210 3.88 -18.66 -3.42
C LEU A 210 3.88 -18.65 -4.96
N TYR A 211 5.05 -18.50 -5.58
CA TYR A 211 5.21 -18.36 -7.03
C TYR A 211 5.78 -19.63 -7.70
N ALA A 212 6.02 -20.70 -6.94
CA ALA A 212 6.69 -21.92 -7.42
C ALA A 212 5.78 -22.97 -8.08
N LYS A 213 4.45 -22.73 -8.16
CA LYS A 213 3.44 -23.74 -8.55
C LYS A 213 3.61 -24.40 -9.93
N GLY A 214 4.52 -23.92 -10.79
CA GLY A 214 4.71 -24.45 -12.15
C GLY A 214 5.95 -25.30 -12.40
N ARG A 215 6.88 -25.42 -11.44
CA ARG A 215 8.16 -26.14 -11.71
C ARG A 215 8.10 -27.65 -11.45
N SER A 216 7.11 -28.16 -10.71
CA SER A 216 7.09 -29.58 -10.30
C SER A 216 6.19 -30.50 -11.15
N ARG A 217 5.60 -29.99 -12.24
CA ARG A 217 4.62 -30.76 -13.04
C ARG A 217 5.16 -31.29 -14.37
N ASN A 218 6.41 -30.97 -14.72
CA ASN A 218 7.11 -31.45 -15.92
C ASN A 218 8.14 -32.57 -15.65
N ASP A 219 8.23 -33.06 -14.42
CA ASP A 219 9.14 -34.16 -14.04
C ASP A 219 8.38 -35.49 -13.77
N LYS A 220 7.25 -35.71 -14.44
CA LYS A 220 6.54 -37.00 -14.45
C LYS A 220 6.05 -37.36 -15.85
#